data_AF-A0A3S4IBZ7-F1
#
_entry.id   AF-A0A3S4IBZ7-F1
#
_cell.length_a   1.000
_cell.length_b   1.000
_cell.length_c   1.000
_cell.angle_alpha   90.00
_cell.angle_beta   90.00
_cell.angle_gamma   90.00
#
_symmetry.space_group_name_H-M   'P 1'
#
loop_
_entity.id
_entity.type
_entity.pdbx_description
1 polymer ?
#
loop_
_entity_poly.entity_id
_entity_poly.type
_entity_poly.pdbx_seq_one_letter_code
_entity_poly.pdbx_strand_id
1 'polypeptide(L)' 'MFATLQPFDLIIQPGWNNSGPRHWQSHWQRRLGARRVDNADWARPSWTTGWTAWTRRWSAAPNRRW' A
#
# COMPACT_ATOMS: atom_id res chain seq x y z
N MET A 1 11.01 6.91 16.61
CA MET A 1 10.65 8.00 15.67
C MET A 1 9.34 7.79 14.90
N PHE A 2 8.73 6.59 14.76
CA PHE A 2 7.41 6.43 14.12
C PHE A 2 6.25 6.14 15.08
N ALA A 3 6.45 6.38 16.38
CA ALA A 3 5.45 6.12 17.42
C ALA A 3 4.17 6.93 17.19
N THR A 4 4.29 8.15 16.65
CA THR A 4 3.16 9.02 16.31
C THR A 4 2.28 8.47 15.18
N LEU A 5 2.79 7.55 14.37
CA LEU A 5 2.03 6.92 13.28
C LEU A 5 1.35 5.61 13.68
N GLN A 6 1.62 5.09 14.89
CA GLN A 6 1.09 3.80 15.36
C GLN A 6 -0.44 3.70 15.43
N PRO A 7 -1.19 4.79 15.68
CA PRO A 7 -2.65 4.76 15.62
C PRO A 7 -3.20 4.54 14.21
N PHE A 8 -2.39 4.66 13.16
CA PHE A 8 -2.85 4.61 11.77
C PHE A 8 -2.41 3.33 11.07
N ASP A 9 -3.30 2.76 10.26
CA ASP A 9 -2.90 1.81 9.25
C ASP A 9 -2.22 2.52 8.07
N LEU A 10 -0.92 2.28 7.90
CA LEU A 10 -0.14 2.89 6.83
C LEU A 10 -0.20 2.05 5.54
N ILE A 11 -0.39 2.73 4.42
CA ILE A 11 -0.50 2.11 3.08
C ILE A 11 0.51 2.78 2.14
N ILE A 12 1.18 1.98 1.31
CA ILE A 12 2.07 2.46 0.26
C ILE A 12 1.56 1.97 -1.10
N GLN A 13 1.27 2.94 -1.98
CA GLN A 13 1.13 2.70 -3.41
C GLN A 13 2.53 2.59 -4.02
N PRO A 14 2.97 1.40 -4.49
CA PRO A 14 4.24 1.29 -5.19
C PRO A 14 4.13 1.94 -6.57
N GLY A 15 5.28 2.33 -7.12
CA GLY A 15 5.40 2.74 -8.52
C GLY A 15 5.27 1.57 -9.50
N TRP A 16 5.53 1.85 -10.78
CA TRP A 16 5.46 0.86 -11.87
C TRP A 16 6.30 -0.39 -11.55
N ASN A 17 5.77 -1.57 -11.91
CA ASN A 17 6.35 -2.88 -11.64
C ASN A 17 6.66 -3.15 -10.16
N ASN A 18 5.74 -2.76 -9.27
CA ASN A 18 5.75 -3.11 -7.86
C ASN A 18 7.02 -2.71 -7.09
N SER A 19 7.83 -1.76 -7.55
CA SER A 19 8.93 -1.15 -6.76
C SER A 19 9.80 -2.16 -6.00
N GLY A 20 10.70 -2.83 -6.69
CA GLY A 20 11.50 -3.96 -6.19
C GLY A 20 12.23 -3.78 -4.85
N PRO A 21 12.91 -4.83 -4.34
CA PRO A 21 13.33 -4.91 -2.93
C PRO A 21 14.31 -3.81 -2.47
N ARG A 22 15.13 -3.29 -3.40
CA ARG A 22 16.11 -2.20 -3.18
C ARG A 22 15.53 -0.80 -3.41
N HIS A 23 14.28 -0.69 -3.84
CA HIS A 23 13.64 0.61 -4.07
C HIS A 23 13.39 1.32 -2.74
N TRP A 24 13.48 2.64 -2.72
CA TRP A 24 13.27 3.45 -1.51
C TRP A 24 11.87 3.22 -0.91
N GLN A 25 10.84 3.00 -1.74
CA GLN A 25 9.50 2.62 -1.26
C GLN A 25 9.50 1.31 -0.46
N SER A 26 10.28 0.30 -0.89
CA SER A 26 10.45 -0.96 -0.16
C SER A 26 11.19 -0.77 1.16
N HIS A 27 12.16 0.13 1.20
CA HIS A 27 12.83 0.51 2.44
C HIS A 27 11.82 1.10 3.44
N TRP A 28 11.03 2.09 3.03
CA TRP A 28 10.06 2.73 3.90
C TRP A 28 8.90 1.83 4.31
N GLN A 29 8.43 0.96 3.42
CA GLN A 29 7.43 -0.04 3.77
C GLN A 29 7.87 -0.88 4.97
N ARG A 30 9.09 -1.42 4.93
CA ARG A 30 9.65 -2.22 6.04
C ARG A 30 9.82 -1.37 7.29
N ARG A 31 10.31 -0.13 7.15
CA ARG A 31 10.61 0.73 8.28
C ARG A 31 9.35 1.19 9.04
N LEU A 32 8.23 1.30 8.33
CA LEU A 32 6.94 1.77 8.83
C LEU A 32 5.95 0.64 9.14
N GLY A 33 6.22 -0.60 8.71
CA GLY A 33 5.25 -1.69 8.78
C GLY A 33 4.03 -1.47 7.87
N ALA A 34 4.19 -0.65 6.82
CA ALA A 34 3.09 -0.29 5.93
C ALA A 34 2.66 -1.45 5.03
N ARG A 35 1.38 -1.47 4.66
CA ARG A 35 0.83 -2.43 3.71
C ARG A 35 1.03 -1.92 2.29
N ARG A 36 1.44 -2.82 1.39
CA ARG A 36 1.63 -2.49 -0.02
C ARG A 36 0.36 -2.79 -0.82
N VAL A 37 0.04 -1.90 -1.73
CA VAL A 37 -1.03 -2.10 -2.71
C VAL A 37 -0.58 -3.09 -3.75
N ASP A 38 -1.40 -4.10 -3.96
CA ASP A 38 -1.24 -5.06 -5.05
C ASP A 38 -2.14 -4.65 -6.22
N ASN A 39 -1.53 -4.29 -7.35
CA ASN A 39 -2.24 -3.97 -8.58
C ASN A 39 -2.31 -5.22 -9.46
N ALA A 40 -3.49 -5.51 -10.00
CA ALA A 40 -3.75 -6.72 -10.77
C ALA A 40 -2.96 -6.80 -12.10
N ASP A 41 -2.78 -5.68 -12.79
CA ASP A 41 -2.02 -5.61 -14.05
C ASP A 41 -1.20 -4.30 -14.09
N TRP A 42 0.12 -4.43 -14.14
CA TRP A 42 1.05 -3.29 -14.21
C TRP A 42 1.27 -2.78 -15.63
N ALA A 43 1.03 -3.61 -16.65
CA ALA A 43 1.13 -3.22 -18.06
C ALA A 43 -0.14 -2.50 -18.53
N ARG A 44 -1.29 -2.81 -17.92
CA ARG A 44 -2.59 -2.18 -18.20
C ARG A 44 -3.29 -1.78 -16.91
N PRO A 45 -2.82 -0.72 -16.22
CA PRO A 45 -3.43 -0.29 -14.98
C PRO A 45 -4.88 0.13 -15.23
N SER A 46 -5.80 -0.55 -14.56
CA SER A 46 -7.22 -0.19 -14.56
C SER A 46 -7.58 0.44 -13.24
N TRP A 47 -8.46 1.43 -13.29
CA TRP A 47 -9.08 1.98 -12.09
C TRP A 47 -9.88 0.90 -11.34
N THR A 48 -10.69 0.10 -12.03
CA THR A 48 -11.60 -0.86 -11.40
C THR A 48 -10.91 -2.07 -10.78
N THR A 49 -9.63 -2.33 -11.08
CA THR A 49 -8.87 -3.46 -10.52
C THR A 49 -7.54 -3.06 -9.89
N GLY A 50 -7.18 -1.76 -9.92
CA GLY A 50 -5.97 -1.21 -9.32
C GLY A 50 -6.21 -0.58 -7.95
N TRP A 51 -5.55 0.55 -7.70
CA TRP A 51 -5.56 1.26 -6.42
C TRP A 51 -6.96 1.49 -5.82
N THR A 52 -7.95 1.91 -6.61
CA THR A 52 -9.28 2.21 -6.06
C THR A 52 -10.07 0.96 -5.67
N ALA A 53 -9.88 -0.14 -6.38
CA ALA A 53 -10.41 -1.44 -5.97
C ALA A 53 -9.73 -1.96 -4.70
N TRP A 54 -8.39 -1.85 -4.65
CA TRP A 54 -7.62 -2.24 -3.47
C TRP A 54 -8.01 -1.43 -2.25
N THR A 55 -8.16 -0.10 -2.38
CA THR A 55 -8.59 0.79 -1.29
C THR A 55 -10.07 0.64 -0.94
N ARG A 56 -10.95 0.22 -1.85
CA ARG A 56 -12.34 -0.11 -1.50
C ARG A 56 -12.42 -1.37 -0.64
N ARG A 57 -11.73 -2.45 -1.05
CA ARG A 57 -11.57 -3.66 -0.22
C ARG A 57 -10.87 -3.31 1.09
N TRP A 58 -9.84 -2.48 0.95
CA TRP A 58 -9.23 -1.56 1.90
C TRP A 58 -10.17 -1.20 3.04
N SER A 59 -10.97 -0.20 2.68
CA SER A 59 -12.07 0.48 3.35
C SER A 59 -13.21 -0.39 3.87
N ALA A 60 -13.28 -1.68 3.51
CA ALA A 60 -14.29 -2.62 4.02
C ALA A 60 -13.76 -3.66 5.03
N ALA A 61 -12.43 -3.87 5.17
CA ALA A 61 -11.89 -4.87 6.09
C ALA A 61 -12.15 -4.56 7.59
N PRO A 62 -12.39 -5.55 8.46
CA PRO A 62 -12.59 -5.31 9.90
C PRO A 62 -11.30 -4.87 10.61
N ASN A 63 -11.44 -4.23 11.78
CA ASN A 63 -10.36 -3.87 12.73
C ASN A 63 -9.30 -2.88 12.23
N ARG A 64 -9.69 -1.89 11.42
CA ARG A 64 -8.76 -0.87 10.93
C ARG A 64 -8.61 0.29 11.88
N ARG A 65 -7.39 0.80 11.93
CA ARG A 65 -6.99 1.90 12.80
C ARG A 65 -6.89 3.17 11.95
N TRP A 66 -7.69 4.16 12.32
CA TRP A 66 -7.80 5.46 11.66
C TRP A 66 -7.31 6.56 12.58
#